data_AF-A0A969SYR8-F1
#
_entry.id   AF-A0A969SYR8-F1
#
_cell.length_a   1.000
_cell.length_b   1.000
_cell.length_c   1.000
_cell.angle_alpha   90.00
_cell.angle_beta   90.00
_cell.angle_gamma   90.00
#
_symmetry.space_group_name_H-M   'P 1'
#
loop_
_entity.id
_entity.type
_entity.pdbx_description
1 polymer ?
#
loop_
_entity_poly.entity_id
_entity_poly.type
_entity_poly.pdbx_seq_one_letter_code
_entity_poly.pdbx_strand_id
1 'polypeptide(L)'
;MAEEIDLTKLVIEVDGELIQEGAEPFQRPLTAYMRIAKRLQPGSSSILQSDPLFNAVNHIYSELYRLSDLQMPPMHVGAFMFRDVFFPLRIPVIVSPFAINPVDFLTDVPEIQKRWLFTDQQSGLAFFDQVIDLMDFVYGLNDLEKIGQLPDKTVEWWYLAKQQLEAAAATVLGSFNKYAVIQNCCISTELLLKGALLAHGIDKDTLKDEKKGYGHILKNLVNRAGELLPNIDKDNLLFVVQQLPNYAKSRYEARQDSRLDLGNYLMSAQFIGGEILRQFSNRNFRSDFTATPNDIWDLTNRAFPKQIK
;
A
#
# COMPACT_ATOMS: atom_id res chain seq x y z
N MET A 1 -18.57 46.83 -22.19
CA MET A 1 -18.27 45.52 -22.80
C MET A 1 -17.67 44.68 -21.70
N ALA A 2 -18.39 43.66 -21.22
CA ALA A 2 -17.80 42.71 -20.29
C ALA A 2 -16.77 41.89 -21.08
N GLU A 3 -15.52 41.90 -20.65
CA GLU A 3 -14.48 41.01 -21.18
C GLU A 3 -14.99 39.57 -20.99
N GLU A 4 -15.10 38.82 -22.09
CA GLU A 4 -15.47 37.42 -22.02
C GLU A 4 -14.36 36.70 -21.25
N ILE A 5 -14.71 36.10 -20.12
CA ILE A 5 -13.73 35.46 -19.25
C ILE A 5 -13.21 34.21 -19.97
N ASP A 6 -11.94 34.24 -20.36
CA ASP A 6 -11.24 33.04 -20.83
C ASP A 6 -11.04 32.08 -19.63
N LEU A 7 -11.96 31.12 -19.52
CA LEU A 7 -11.95 30.14 -18.44
C LEU A 7 -10.67 29.29 -18.47
N THR A 8 -10.12 28.97 -19.64
CA THR A 8 -8.89 28.19 -19.76
C THR A 8 -7.71 28.95 -19.18
N LYS A 9 -7.57 30.24 -19.51
CA LYS A 9 -6.54 31.09 -18.92
C LYS A 9 -6.68 31.20 -17.40
N LEU A 10 -7.91 31.35 -16.91
CA LEU A 10 -8.18 31.42 -15.47
C LEU A 10 -7.88 30.09 -14.75
N VAL A 11 -8.18 28.95 -15.37
CA VAL A 11 -7.81 27.63 -14.85
C VAL A 11 -6.30 27.46 -14.76
N ILE A 12 -5.55 27.86 -15.80
CA ILE A 12 -4.07 27.78 -15.81
C ILE A 12 -3.47 28.68 -14.72
N GLU A 13 -4.01 29.88 -14.53
CA GLU A 13 -3.57 30.80 -13.47
C GLU A 13 -3.76 30.18 -12.08
N VAL A 14 -4.97 29.68 -11.81
CA VAL A 14 -5.30 29.06 -10.51
C VAL A 14 -4.52 27.76 -10.28
N ASP A 15 -4.31 26.94 -11.32
CA ASP A 15 -3.46 25.75 -11.24
C ASP A 15 -2.02 26.12 -10.88
N GLY A 16 -1.49 27.22 -11.46
CA GLY A 16 -0.19 27.77 -11.11
C GLY A 16 -0.06 28.14 -9.63
N GLU A 17 -1.09 28.75 -9.04
CA GLU A 17 -1.15 29.03 -7.60
C GLU A 17 -1.15 27.74 -6.77
N LEU A 18 -1.97 26.77 -7.15
CA LEU A 18 -2.09 25.48 -6.46
C LEU A 18 -0.78 24.68 -6.49
N ILE A 19 -0.03 24.76 -7.59
CA ILE A 19 1.32 24.17 -7.69
C ILE A 19 2.26 24.81 -6.68
N GLN A 20 2.27 26.14 -6.56
CA GLN A 20 3.14 26.84 -5.59
C GLN A 20 2.78 26.51 -4.14
N GLU A 21 1.52 26.21 -3.87
CA GLU A 21 1.04 25.77 -2.55
C GLU A 21 1.31 24.28 -2.26
N GLY A 22 1.83 23.53 -3.23
CA GLY A 22 2.11 22.10 -3.08
C GLY A 22 0.88 21.20 -3.16
N ALA A 23 -0.24 21.67 -3.75
CA ALA A 23 -1.39 20.81 -3.97
C ALA A 23 -1.07 19.69 -4.96
N GLU A 24 -1.46 18.47 -4.60
CA GLU A 24 -1.25 17.28 -5.43
C GLU A 24 -2.15 17.32 -6.68
N PRO A 25 -1.72 16.82 -7.84
CA PRO A 25 -2.48 16.90 -9.09
C PRO A 25 -3.95 16.44 -8.97
N PHE A 26 -4.25 15.36 -8.24
CA PHE A 26 -5.62 14.86 -8.05
C PHE A 26 -6.53 15.81 -7.24
N GLN A 27 -5.96 16.69 -6.43
CA GLN A 27 -6.70 17.66 -5.60
C GLN A 27 -7.04 18.93 -6.40
N ARG A 28 -6.26 19.22 -7.45
CA ARG A 28 -6.30 20.51 -8.14
C ARG A 28 -7.61 20.77 -8.89
N PRO A 29 -8.22 19.82 -9.62
CA PRO A 29 -9.47 20.11 -10.35
C PRO A 29 -10.59 20.64 -9.45
N LEU A 30 -10.83 19.94 -8.33
CA LEU A 30 -11.85 20.32 -7.36
C LEU A 30 -11.49 21.63 -6.64
N THR A 31 -10.24 21.81 -6.26
CA THR A 31 -9.79 23.03 -5.56
C THR A 31 -9.81 24.26 -6.47
N ALA A 32 -9.40 24.09 -7.74
CA ALA A 32 -9.45 25.13 -8.75
C ALA A 32 -10.89 25.54 -9.05
N TYR A 33 -11.79 24.57 -9.20
CA TYR A 33 -13.22 24.85 -9.31
C TYR A 33 -13.71 25.72 -8.13
N MET A 34 -13.41 25.36 -6.89
CA MET A 34 -13.85 26.14 -5.72
C MET A 34 -13.30 27.57 -5.72
N ARG A 35 -12.02 27.76 -6.13
CA ARG A 35 -11.41 29.10 -6.24
C ARG A 35 -12.04 29.92 -7.34
N ILE A 36 -12.22 29.34 -8.52
CA ILE A 36 -12.83 30.00 -9.68
C ILE A 36 -14.28 30.36 -9.37
N ALA A 37 -15.05 29.43 -8.81
CA ALA A 37 -16.43 29.67 -8.39
C ALA A 37 -16.51 30.84 -7.40
N LYS A 38 -15.61 30.89 -6.41
CA LYS A 38 -15.52 32.02 -5.46
C LYS A 38 -15.15 33.34 -6.13
N ARG A 39 -14.27 33.34 -7.15
CA ARG A 39 -13.89 34.55 -7.91
C ARG A 39 -15.04 35.07 -8.77
N LEU A 40 -15.81 34.16 -9.39
CA LEU A 40 -16.86 34.51 -10.34
C LEU A 40 -18.22 34.78 -9.68
N GLN A 41 -18.56 34.03 -8.62
CA GLN A 41 -19.86 34.11 -7.93
C GLN A 41 -19.70 33.89 -6.42
N PRO A 42 -19.30 34.92 -5.66
CA PRO A 42 -19.19 34.80 -4.21
C PRO A 42 -20.55 34.46 -3.57
N GLY A 43 -20.66 33.30 -2.92
CA GLY A 43 -21.84 32.88 -2.14
C GLY A 43 -22.82 31.93 -2.83
N SER A 44 -22.50 31.39 -4.02
CA SER A 44 -23.34 30.38 -4.67
C SER A 44 -23.18 28.99 -4.04
N SER A 45 -24.28 28.34 -3.66
CA SER A 45 -24.32 26.94 -3.22
C SER A 45 -24.87 26.03 -4.32
N SER A 46 -24.02 25.63 -5.26
CA SER A 46 -24.37 24.65 -6.30
C SER A 46 -23.94 23.23 -5.88
N ILE A 47 -24.74 22.24 -6.28
CA ILE A 47 -24.40 20.82 -6.15
C ILE A 47 -23.29 20.52 -7.17
N LEU A 48 -22.11 20.12 -6.67
CA LEU A 48 -20.85 19.96 -7.40
C LEU A 48 -20.97 19.31 -8.79
N GLN A 49 -21.63 18.15 -8.92
CA GLN A 49 -21.69 17.43 -10.20
C GLN A 49 -22.65 18.06 -11.24
N SER A 50 -23.64 18.83 -10.78
CA SER A 50 -24.59 19.50 -11.66
C SER A 50 -24.16 20.92 -12.05
N ASP A 51 -23.03 21.40 -11.53
CA ASP A 51 -22.52 22.73 -11.85
C ASP A 51 -21.80 22.72 -13.21
N PRO A 52 -22.27 23.48 -14.23
CA PRO A 52 -21.59 23.59 -15.51
C PRO A 52 -20.15 24.06 -15.40
N LEU A 53 -19.82 24.91 -14.41
CA LEU A 53 -18.48 25.38 -14.17
C LEU A 53 -17.56 24.24 -13.72
N PHE A 54 -18.03 23.37 -12.83
CA PHE A 54 -17.26 22.20 -12.38
C PHE A 54 -16.92 21.28 -13.56
N ASN A 55 -17.90 21.01 -14.43
CA ASN A 55 -17.69 20.17 -15.61
C ASN A 55 -16.72 20.82 -16.61
N ALA A 56 -16.82 22.13 -16.82
CA ALA A 56 -15.90 22.87 -17.70
C ALA A 56 -14.46 22.88 -17.15
N VAL A 57 -14.29 23.11 -15.85
CA VAL A 57 -12.97 23.05 -15.19
C VAL A 57 -12.37 21.65 -15.28
N ASN A 58 -13.15 20.60 -14.98
CA ASN A 58 -12.66 19.21 -15.09
C ASN A 58 -12.29 18.84 -16.52
N HIS A 59 -13.04 19.32 -17.52
CA HIS A 59 -12.70 19.09 -18.92
C HIS A 59 -11.34 19.69 -19.26
N ILE A 60 -11.09 20.95 -18.89
CA ILE A 60 -9.79 21.61 -19.09
C ILE A 60 -8.67 20.81 -18.41
N TYR A 61 -8.85 20.37 -17.16
CA TYR A 61 -7.84 19.54 -16.48
C TYR A 61 -7.58 18.22 -17.22
N SER A 62 -8.62 17.58 -17.77
CA SER A 62 -8.48 16.34 -18.54
C SER A 62 -7.73 16.51 -19.87
N GLU A 63 -7.69 17.73 -20.41
CA GLU A 63 -6.88 18.09 -21.58
C GLU A 63 -5.44 18.47 -21.20
N LEU A 64 -5.24 19.07 -20.02
CA LEU A 64 -3.93 19.49 -19.53
C LEU A 64 -3.09 18.34 -18.94
N TYR A 65 -3.72 17.34 -18.33
CA TYR A 65 -3.05 16.28 -17.56
C TYR A 65 -3.52 14.89 -17.98
N ARG A 66 -2.69 13.87 -17.74
CA ARG A 66 -3.12 12.48 -17.92
C ARG A 66 -4.16 12.14 -16.85
N LEU A 67 -5.18 11.38 -17.22
CA LEU A 67 -6.22 10.96 -16.27
C LEU A 67 -5.64 10.24 -15.04
N SER A 68 -4.56 9.47 -15.20
CA SER A 68 -3.88 8.80 -14.08
C SER A 68 -3.26 9.77 -13.07
N ASP A 69 -2.86 10.97 -13.49
CA ASP A 69 -2.28 11.98 -12.61
C ASP A 69 -3.38 12.67 -11.79
N LEU A 70 -4.60 12.76 -12.34
CA LEU A 70 -5.76 13.39 -11.71
C LEU A 70 -6.55 12.45 -10.78
N GLN A 71 -6.21 11.17 -10.76
CA GLN A 71 -6.84 10.19 -9.89
C GLN A 71 -6.23 10.23 -8.50
N MET A 72 -7.06 10.10 -7.48
CA MET A 72 -6.57 9.96 -6.10
C MET A 72 -5.65 8.75 -6.02
N PRO A 73 -4.41 8.91 -5.52
CA PRO A 73 -3.50 7.79 -5.41
C PRO A 73 -4.05 6.74 -4.45
N PRO A 74 -3.74 5.45 -4.68
CA PRO A 74 -4.06 4.41 -3.71
C PRO A 74 -3.30 4.67 -2.41
N MET A 75 -3.81 4.13 -1.29
CA MET A 75 -3.09 4.22 -0.02
C MET A 75 -1.74 3.51 -0.07
N HIS A 76 -1.65 2.46 -0.89
CA HIS A 76 -0.45 1.67 -1.09
C HIS A 76 -0.49 0.93 -2.41
N VAL A 77 0.68 0.69 -2.98
CA VAL A 77 0.88 -0.18 -4.14
C VAL A 77 1.83 -1.30 -3.76
N GLY A 78 1.29 -2.51 -3.68
CA GLY A 78 2.06 -3.75 -3.61
C GLY A 78 2.06 -4.47 -4.96
N ALA A 79 2.57 -5.71 -4.96
CA ALA A 79 2.43 -6.60 -6.10
C ALA A 79 2.13 -8.04 -5.67
N PHE A 80 1.44 -8.75 -6.55
CA PHE A 80 1.20 -10.19 -6.44
C PHE A 80 1.86 -10.90 -7.61
N MET A 81 2.59 -11.98 -7.34
CA MET A 81 3.19 -12.79 -8.39
C MET A 81 2.29 -13.98 -8.71
N PHE A 82 1.85 -14.08 -9.96
CA PHE A 82 1.20 -15.28 -10.50
C PHE A 82 2.09 -15.91 -11.56
N ARG A 83 2.49 -17.17 -11.34
CA ARG A 83 3.51 -17.87 -12.13
C ARG A 83 4.83 -17.10 -12.01
N ASP A 84 5.15 -16.23 -12.95
CA ASP A 84 6.33 -15.33 -12.93
C ASP A 84 5.97 -13.90 -13.39
N VAL A 85 4.68 -13.58 -13.42
CA VAL A 85 4.13 -12.28 -13.82
C VAL A 85 3.66 -11.53 -12.58
N PHE A 86 3.99 -10.24 -12.51
CA PHE A 86 3.64 -9.39 -11.38
C PHE A 86 2.39 -8.59 -11.71
N PHE A 87 1.37 -8.70 -10.86
CA PHE A 87 0.15 -7.91 -10.90
C PHE A 87 0.23 -6.80 -9.86
N PRO A 88 -0.08 -5.55 -10.22
CA PRO A 88 -0.15 -4.46 -9.24
C PRO A 88 -1.34 -4.69 -8.30
N LEU A 89 -1.09 -4.61 -6.99
CA LEU A 89 -2.14 -4.56 -5.98
C LEU A 89 -2.27 -3.11 -5.48
N ARG A 90 -3.28 -2.41 -5.97
CA ARG A 90 -3.55 -1.02 -5.58
C ARG A 90 -4.59 -0.99 -4.48
N ILE A 91 -4.16 -0.71 -3.26
CA ILE A 91 -5.05 -0.64 -2.10
C ILE A 91 -5.77 0.71 -2.12
N PRO A 92 -7.10 0.75 -2.37
CA PRO A 92 -7.81 2.00 -2.51
C PRO A 92 -8.01 2.69 -1.16
N VAL A 93 -8.28 4.00 -1.18
CA VAL A 93 -8.83 4.71 -0.02
C VAL A 93 -10.33 4.39 0.07
N ILE A 94 -10.68 3.46 0.94
CA ILE A 94 -12.07 3.07 1.24
C ILE A 94 -12.70 4.10 2.20
N VAL A 95 -13.81 4.69 1.75
CA VAL A 95 -14.62 5.67 2.51
C VAL A 95 -16.06 5.15 2.74
N SER A 96 -16.37 3.93 2.27
CA SER A 96 -17.74 3.40 2.22
C SER A 96 -17.93 2.13 3.06
N PRO A 97 -19.13 1.88 3.64
CA PRO A 97 -19.46 0.64 4.32
C PRO A 97 -19.81 -0.53 3.36
N PHE A 98 -19.69 -0.36 2.04
CA PHE A 98 -20.03 -1.42 1.08
C PHE A 98 -19.05 -2.59 1.09
N ALA A 99 -19.53 -3.73 0.59
CA ALA A 99 -18.71 -4.91 0.43
C ALA A 99 -17.57 -4.66 -0.56
N ILE A 100 -16.34 -4.95 -0.16
CA ILE A 100 -15.12 -4.81 -0.96
C ILE A 100 -14.83 -6.16 -1.59
N ASN A 101 -14.77 -6.20 -2.92
CA ASN A 101 -14.28 -7.36 -3.66
C ASN A 101 -12.78 -7.20 -3.97
N PRO A 102 -11.88 -8.00 -3.37
CA PRO A 102 -10.44 -7.92 -3.60
C PRO A 102 -10.04 -8.06 -5.07
N VAL A 103 -10.83 -8.78 -5.87
CA VAL A 103 -10.56 -8.97 -7.31
C VAL A 103 -10.57 -7.64 -8.07
N ASP A 104 -11.32 -6.65 -7.59
CA ASP A 104 -11.41 -5.33 -8.20
C ASP A 104 -10.09 -4.55 -8.10
N PHE A 105 -9.16 -4.96 -7.23
CA PHE A 105 -7.84 -4.33 -7.08
C PHE A 105 -6.90 -4.66 -8.24
N LEU A 106 -7.22 -5.68 -9.04
CA LEU A 106 -6.48 -6.08 -10.23
C LEU A 106 -6.91 -5.26 -11.46
N THR A 107 -6.91 -3.92 -11.36
CA THR A 107 -7.50 -3.02 -12.36
C THR A 107 -6.92 -3.20 -13.77
N ASP A 108 -5.61 -3.44 -13.87
CA ASP A 108 -4.89 -3.46 -15.16
C ASP A 108 -4.56 -4.88 -15.62
N VAL A 109 -5.09 -5.91 -14.95
CA VAL A 109 -4.83 -7.31 -15.29
C VAL A 109 -5.88 -7.78 -16.31
N PRO A 110 -5.48 -8.44 -17.42
CA PRO A 110 -6.44 -8.96 -18.39
C PRO A 110 -7.43 -9.95 -17.76
N GLU A 111 -8.70 -9.86 -18.11
CA GLU A 111 -9.77 -10.72 -17.57
C GLU A 111 -9.48 -12.23 -17.74
N ILE A 112 -8.82 -12.62 -18.82
CA ILE A 112 -8.42 -14.02 -19.02
C ILE A 112 -7.35 -14.47 -17.99
N GLN A 113 -6.43 -13.58 -17.60
CA GLN A 113 -5.43 -13.88 -16.57
C GLN A 113 -6.07 -13.91 -15.18
N LYS A 114 -7.03 -13.01 -14.89
CA LYS A 114 -7.83 -13.10 -13.66
C LYS A 114 -8.55 -14.44 -13.55
N ARG A 115 -9.25 -14.86 -14.61
CA ARG A 115 -9.92 -16.18 -14.65
C ARG A 115 -8.92 -17.33 -14.44
N TRP A 116 -7.73 -17.25 -15.04
CA TRP A 116 -6.71 -18.27 -14.86
C TRP A 116 -6.19 -18.34 -13.42
N LEU A 117 -5.89 -17.19 -12.81
CA LEU A 117 -5.49 -17.09 -11.40
C LEU A 117 -6.47 -17.82 -10.48
N PHE A 118 -7.77 -17.64 -10.71
CA PHE A 118 -8.82 -18.23 -9.87
C PHE A 118 -9.31 -19.61 -10.34
N THR A 119 -8.65 -20.22 -11.32
CA THR A 119 -8.90 -21.63 -11.68
C THR A 119 -8.24 -22.59 -10.67
N ASP A 120 -7.12 -22.17 -10.08
CA ASP A 120 -6.41 -22.90 -9.04
C ASP A 120 -6.72 -22.29 -7.67
N GLN A 121 -7.25 -23.12 -6.76
CA GLN A 121 -7.64 -22.67 -5.41
C GLN A 121 -6.43 -22.14 -4.63
N GLN A 122 -5.26 -22.77 -4.76
CA GLN A 122 -4.07 -22.36 -4.01
C GLN A 122 -3.59 -20.97 -4.44
N SER A 123 -3.48 -20.73 -5.74
CA SER A 123 -3.09 -19.43 -6.30
C SER A 123 -4.10 -18.34 -5.94
N GLY A 124 -5.39 -18.66 -6.00
CA GLY A 124 -6.44 -17.73 -5.60
C GLY A 124 -6.41 -17.40 -4.10
N LEU A 125 -6.20 -18.38 -3.22
CA LEU A 125 -6.02 -18.13 -1.78
C LEU A 125 -4.79 -17.26 -1.49
N ALA A 126 -3.65 -17.56 -2.14
CA ALA A 126 -2.44 -16.75 -2.01
C ALA A 126 -2.66 -15.28 -2.44
N PHE A 127 -3.48 -15.05 -3.48
CA PHE A 127 -3.87 -13.71 -3.87
C PHE A 127 -4.66 -13.00 -2.77
N PHE A 128 -5.68 -13.65 -2.20
CA PHE A 128 -6.48 -13.05 -1.13
C PHE A 128 -5.63 -12.78 0.12
N ASP A 129 -4.73 -13.70 0.49
CA ASP A 129 -3.80 -13.50 1.60
C ASP A 129 -2.94 -12.24 1.40
N GLN A 130 -2.39 -12.04 0.20
CA GLN A 130 -1.60 -10.84 -0.10
C GLN A 130 -2.41 -9.55 -0.05
N VAL A 131 -3.66 -9.57 -0.55
CA VAL A 131 -4.54 -8.39 -0.43
C VAL A 131 -4.82 -8.09 1.04
N ILE A 132 -5.16 -9.12 1.84
CA ILE A 132 -5.39 -9.00 3.27
C ILE A 132 -4.17 -8.42 3.99
N ASP A 133 -2.98 -8.97 3.72
CA ASP A 133 -1.73 -8.52 4.34
C ASP A 133 -1.46 -7.04 4.06
N LEU A 134 -1.65 -6.60 2.82
CA LEU A 134 -1.47 -5.19 2.45
C LEU A 134 -2.53 -4.30 3.09
N MET A 135 -3.79 -4.74 3.14
CA MET A 135 -4.88 -4.01 3.79
C MET A 135 -4.61 -3.81 5.28
N ASP A 136 -4.27 -4.89 6.00
CA ASP A 136 -3.90 -4.85 7.43
C ASP A 136 -2.71 -3.94 7.66
N PHE A 137 -1.70 -4.02 6.79
CA PHE A 137 -0.50 -3.19 6.87
C PHE A 137 -0.84 -1.70 6.78
N VAL A 138 -1.50 -1.28 5.70
CA VAL A 138 -1.56 0.15 5.35
C VAL A 138 -2.66 0.89 6.10
N TYR A 139 -3.79 0.22 6.35
CA TYR A 139 -4.83 0.78 7.21
C TYR A 139 -4.42 0.72 8.67
N GLY A 140 -3.74 -0.35 9.10
CA GLY A 140 -3.21 -0.46 10.45
C GLY A 140 -2.24 0.68 10.76
N LEU A 141 -1.30 0.95 9.84
CA LEU A 141 -0.35 2.05 9.98
C LEU A 141 -1.03 3.43 10.04
N ASN A 142 -1.98 3.70 9.12
CA ASN A 142 -2.74 4.96 9.09
C ASN A 142 -3.56 5.19 10.37
N ASP A 143 -4.13 4.13 10.94
CA ASP A 143 -4.89 4.24 12.18
C ASP A 143 -3.96 4.48 13.38
N LEU A 144 -2.83 3.79 13.45
CA LEU A 144 -1.85 3.94 14.53
C LEU A 144 -1.23 5.33 14.58
N GLU A 145 -0.95 5.94 13.42
CA GLU A 145 -0.50 7.32 13.34
C GLU A 145 -1.53 8.28 13.96
N LYS A 146 -2.82 8.10 13.67
CA LYS A 146 -3.90 8.96 14.19
C LYS A 146 -4.16 8.75 15.67
N ILE A 147 -4.01 7.53 16.16
CA ILE A 147 -4.20 7.19 17.58
C ILE A 147 -3.07 7.77 18.44
N GLY A 148 -1.82 7.80 17.94
CA GLY A 148 -0.70 8.46 18.60
C GLY A 148 -0.25 7.80 19.92
N GLN A 149 -0.50 6.50 20.11
CA GLN A 149 -0.16 5.77 21.35
C GLN A 149 1.20 5.06 21.30
N LEU A 150 1.82 4.96 20.12
CA LEU A 150 3.13 4.34 19.95
C LEU A 150 4.24 5.40 19.91
N PRO A 151 5.50 5.04 20.20
CA PRO A 151 6.62 5.95 20.00
C PRO A 151 6.67 6.46 18.56
N ASP A 152 6.84 7.77 18.35
CA ASP A 152 6.89 8.40 17.01
C ASP A 152 7.87 7.68 16.08
N LYS A 153 8.99 7.25 16.63
CA LYS A 153 10.04 6.57 15.87
C LYS A 153 9.61 5.19 15.35
N THR A 154 8.69 4.50 16.04
CA THR A 154 8.09 3.26 15.55
C THR A 154 7.27 3.54 14.29
N VAL A 155 6.37 4.53 14.36
CA VAL A 155 5.50 4.90 13.23
C VAL A 155 6.34 5.40 12.05
N GLU A 156 7.36 6.21 12.31
CA GLU A 156 8.32 6.66 11.29
C GLU A 156 9.00 5.47 10.58
N TRP A 157 9.49 4.48 11.32
CA TRP A 157 10.13 3.31 10.74
C TRP A 157 9.18 2.45 9.92
N TRP A 158 7.91 2.32 10.32
CA TRP A 158 6.91 1.61 9.52
C TRP A 158 6.50 2.38 8.26
N TYR A 159 6.47 3.71 8.29
CA TYR A 159 6.32 4.51 7.07
C TYR A 159 7.52 4.36 6.13
N LEU A 160 8.75 4.33 6.66
CA LEU A 160 9.93 4.03 5.85
C LEU A 160 9.84 2.62 5.25
N ALA A 161 9.37 1.62 6.01
CA ALA A 161 9.14 0.27 5.49
C ALA A 161 8.11 0.24 4.35
N LYS A 162 6.99 0.97 4.51
CA LYS A 162 5.97 1.14 3.47
C LYS A 162 6.58 1.68 2.16
N GLN A 163 7.40 2.72 2.25
CA GLN A 163 8.08 3.30 1.09
C GLN A 163 9.03 2.29 0.41
N GLN A 164 9.75 1.49 1.20
CA GLN A 164 10.59 0.42 0.63
C GLN A 164 9.75 -0.64 -0.11
N LEU A 165 8.63 -1.07 0.46
CA LEU A 165 7.74 -2.02 -0.22
C LEU A 165 7.16 -1.45 -1.52
N GLU A 166 6.76 -0.18 -1.53
CA GLU A 166 6.28 0.50 -2.75
C GLU A 166 7.38 0.58 -3.80
N ALA A 167 8.62 0.88 -3.39
CA ALA A 167 9.77 0.90 -4.29
C ALA A 167 10.08 -0.50 -4.84
N ALA A 168 9.97 -1.56 -4.03
CA ALA A 168 10.11 -2.94 -4.49
C ALA A 168 9.03 -3.31 -5.50
N ALA A 169 7.76 -2.99 -5.21
CA ALA A 169 6.61 -3.22 -6.08
C ALA A 169 6.78 -2.48 -7.42
N ALA A 170 7.07 -1.18 -7.39
CA ALA A 170 7.34 -0.38 -8.58
C ALA A 170 8.49 -0.95 -9.42
N THR A 171 9.54 -1.48 -8.76
CA THR A 171 10.67 -2.08 -9.45
C THR A 171 10.28 -3.39 -10.15
N VAL A 172 9.53 -4.30 -9.52
CA VAL A 172 9.10 -5.55 -10.18
C VAL A 172 8.08 -5.31 -11.30
N LEU A 173 7.27 -4.24 -11.18
CA LEU A 173 6.24 -3.87 -12.16
C LEU A 173 6.80 -3.11 -13.37
N GLY A 174 7.90 -2.37 -13.20
CA GLY A 174 8.45 -1.47 -14.22
C GLY A 174 9.86 -1.86 -14.70
N SER A 175 10.88 -1.31 -14.03
CA SER A 175 12.28 -1.35 -14.49
C SER A 175 12.98 -2.71 -14.30
N PHE A 176 12.41 -3.58 -13.47
CA PHE A 176 12.87 -4.93 -13.15
C PHE A 176 14.36 -5.00 -12.74
N ASN A 177 14.74 -4.25 -11.70
CA ASN A 177 16.06 -4.35 -11.07
C ASN A 177 16.05 -5.30 -9.86
N LYS A 178 16.58 -6.51 -10.03
CA LYS A 178 16.62 -7.54 -8.98
C LYS A 178 17.26 -7.09 -7.66
N TYR A 179 18.35 -6.32 -7.72
CA TYR A 179 19.08 -5.90 -6.52
C TYR A 179 18.29 -4.87 -5.73
N ALA A 180 17.61 -3.96 -6.42
CA ALA A 180 16.74 -2.98 -5.78
C ALA A 180 15.55 -3.68 -5.09
N VAL A 181 14.94 -4.69 -5.73
CA VAL A 181 13.86 -5.47 -5.11
C VAL A 181 14.34 -6.15 -3.83
N ILE A 182 15.46 -6.87 -3.88
CA ILE A 182 16.03 -7.57 -2.72
C ILE A 182 16.35 -6.58 -1.61
N GLN A 183 17.05 -5.49 -1.92
CA GLN A 183 17.42 -4.45 -0.96
C GLN A 183 16.18 -3.90 -0.26
N ASN A 184 15.18 -3.49 -1.02
CA ASN A 184 13.97 -2.87 -0.49
C ASN A 184 13.16 -3.86 0.37
N CYS A 185 13.05 -5.13 -0.04
CA CYS A 185 12.40 -6.16 0.78
C CYS A 185 13.13 -6.38 2.11
N CYS A 186 14.45 -6.53 2.08
CA CYS A 186 15.25 -6.73 3.30
C CYS A 186 15.18 -5.53 4.25
N ILE A 187 15.28 -4.29 3.73
CA ILE A 187 15.19 -3.08 4.55
C ILE A 187 13.79 -2.94 5.15
N SER A 188 12.73 -3.16 4.36
CA SER A 188 11.35 -3.14 4.86
C SER A 188 11.16 -4.11 6.02
N THR A 189 11.53 -5.38 5.81
CA THR A 189 11.42 -6.42 6.84
C THR A 189 12.17 -6.06 8.12
N GLU A 190 13.39 -5.53 8.00
CA GLU A 190 14.17 -5.08 9.15
C GLU A 190 13.46 -3.94 9.90
N LEU A 191 12.98 -2.92 9.19
CA LEU A 191 12.28 -1.77 9.78
C LEU A 191 10.97 -2.17 10.46
N LEU A 192 10.20 -3.06 9.86
CA LEU A 192 8.95 -3.59 10.43
C LEU A 192 9.20 -4.29 11.76
N LEU A 193 10.14 -5.24 11.78
CA LEU A 193 10.47 -5.99 12.99
C LEU A 193 11.09 -5.10 14.06
N LYS A 194 12.01 -4.20 13.69
CA LYS A 194 12.60 -3.26 14.65
C LYS A 194 11.58 -2.26 15.19
N GLY A 195 10.64 -1.78 14.37
CA GLY A 195 9.55 -0.93 14.82
C GLY A 195 8.66 -1.63 15.84
N ALA A 196 8.34 -2.92 15.63
CA ALA A 196 7.60 -3.72 16.60
C ALA A 196 8.34 -3.85 17.93
N LEU A 197 9.65 -4.11 17.90
CA LEU A 197 10.45 -4.18 19.12
C LEU A 197 10.57 -2.83 19.84
N LEU A 198 10.63 -1.74 19.08
CA LEU A 198 10.66 -0.38 19.62
C LEU A 198 9.33 0.00 20.29
N ALA A 199 8.19 -0.45 19.74
CA ALA A 199 6.88 -0.30 20.39
C ALA A 199 6.81 -1.01 21.75
N HIS A 200 7.61 -2.05 21.95
CA HIS A 200 7.75 -2.75 23.23
C HIS A 200 8.92 -2.25 24.11
N GLY A 201 9.44 -1.05 23.82
CA GLY A 201 10.40 -0.36 24.69
C GLY A 201 11.86 -0.78 24.52
N ILE A 202 12.21 -1.55 23.48
CA ILE A 202 13.62 -1.81 23.16
C ILE A 202 14.20 -0.59 22.46
N ASP A 203 15.23 0.01 23.04
CA ASP A 203 15.80 1.25 22.54
C ASP A 203 16.53 1.07 21.19
N LYS A 204 16.60 2.17 20.43
CA LYS A 204 17.17 2.23 19.08
C LYS A 204 18.64 1.80 19.03
N ASP A 205 19.44 2.14 20.03
CA ASP A 205 20.87 1.83 20.02
C ASP A 205 21.09 0.34 20.28
N THR A 206 20.28 -0.27 21.14
CA THR A 206 20.21 -1.72 21.30
C THR A 206 19.79 -2.43 20.01
N LEU A 207 18.76 -1.93 19.30
CA LEU A 207 18.29 -2.53 18.04
C LEU A 207 19.33 -2.47 16.90
N LYS A 208 20.29 -1.55 16.97
CA LYS A 208 21.38 -1.44 15.99
C LYS A 208 22.58 -2.32 16.32
N ASP A 209 22.69 -2.82 17.54
CA ASP A 209 23.87 -3.52 18.02
C ASP A 209 23.83 -5.01 17.68
N GLU A 210 24.64 -5.42 16.69
CA GLU A 210 24.81 -6.83 16.31
C GLU A 210 25.37 -7.69 17.46
N LYS A 211 26.19 -7.12 18.35
CA LYS A 211 26.77 -7.88 19.49
C LYS A 211 25.71 -8.27 20.51
N LYS A 212 24.62 -7.50 20.59
CA LYS A 212 23.44 -7.82 21.40
C LYS A 212 22.49 -8.79 20.69
N GLY A 213 22.88 -9.32 19.52
CA GLY A 213 22.05 -10.21 18.72
C GLY A 213 21.00 -9.49 17.87
N TYR A 214 21.01 -8.15 17.81
CA TYR A 214 20.14 -7.37 16.94
C TYR A 214 20.87 -6.99 15.64
N GLY A 215 20.85 -5.72 15.23
CA GLY A 215 21.44 -5.27 13.97
C GLY A 215 20.65 -5.79 12.77
N HIS A 216 21.32 -6.44 11.82
CA HIS A 216 20.71 -6.93 10.57
C HIS A 216 20.26 -8.41 10.64
N ILE A 217 20.21 -8.99 11.85
CA ILE A 217 19.93 -10.42 12.04
C ILE A 217 18.41 -10.66 12.18
N LEU A 218 17.72 -10.78 11.04
CA LEU A 218 16.25 -10.91 11.00
C LEU A 218 15.69 -12.05 11.87
N LYS A 219 16.37 -13.21 11.90
CA LYS A 219 15.98 -14.36 12.72
C LYS A 219 15.86 -13.99 14.21
N ASN A 220 16.81 -13.21 14.72
CA ASN A 220 16.80 -12.81 16.12
C ASN A 220 15.70 -11.77 16.40
N LEU A 221 15.45 -10.87 15.43
CA LEU A 221 14.34 -9.92 15.52
C LEU A 221 12.99 -10.63 15.57
N VAL A 222 12.76 -11.65 14.72
CA VAL A 222 11.53 -12.45 14.74
C VAL A 222 11.40 -13.22 16.06
N ASN A 223 12.47 -13.85 16.53
CA ASN A 223 12.42 -14.57 17.81
C ASN A 223 12.01 -13.66 18.96
N ARG A 224 12.61 -12.46 19.02
CA ARG A 224 12.28 -11.48 20.05
C ARG A 224 10.87 -10.93 19.89
N ALA A 225 10.41 -10.69 18.66
CA ALA A 225 9.04 -10.27 18.39
C ALA A 225 8.04 -11.33 18.90
N GLY A 226 8.28 -12.61 18.61
CA GLY A 226 7.42 -13.71 19.08
C GLY A 226 7.46 -13.97 20.59
N GLU A 227 8.44 -13.44 21.32
CA GLU A 227 8.41 -13.42 22.79
C GLU A 227 7.53 -12.31 23.35
N LEU A 228 7.39 -11.20 22.61
CA LEU A 228 6.69 -9.98 23.06
C LEU A 228 5.25 -9.89 22.51
N LEU A 229 4.98 -10.56 21.38
CA LEU A 229 3.72 -10.52 20.65
C LEU A 229 3.11 -11.93 20.64
N PRO A 230 2.20 -12.26 21.58
CA PRO A 230 1.73 -13.64 21.76
C PRO A 230 0.88 -14.18 20.61
N ASN A 231 0.24 -13.30 19.82
CA ASN A 231 -0.62 -13.70 18.71
C ASN A 231 0.08 -13.62 17.35
N ILE A 232 1.40 -13.40 17.33
CA ILE A 232 2.15 -13.32 16.08
C ILE A 232 2.42 -14.72 15.53
N ASP A 233 2.29 -14.90 14.22
CA ASP A 233 2.67 -16.15 13.53
C ASP A 233 4.19 -16.27 13.42
N LYS A 234 4.82 -16.56 14.57
CA LYS A 234 6.28 -16.66 14.70
C LYS A 234 6.88 -17.68 13.74
N ASP A 235 6.24 -18.84 13.57
CA ASP A 235 6.78 -19.94 12.77
C ASP A 235 6.81 -19.56 11.29
N ASN A 236 5.72 -18.98 10.77
CA ASN A 236 5.69 -18.51 9.40
C ASN A 236 6.63 -17.31 9.19
N LEU A 237 6.69 -16.37 10.15
CA LEU A 237 7.69 -15.28 10.09
C LEU A 237 9.12 -15.82 10.03
N LEU A 238 9.46 -16.82 10.86
CA LEU A 238 10.77 -17.45 10.83
C LEU A 238 11.05 -18.13 9.50
N PHE A 239 10.05 -18.81 8.92
CA PHE A 239 10.14 -19.44 7.62
C PHE A 239 10.46 -18.41 6.53
N VAL A 240 9.70 -17.31 6.44
CA VAL A 240 9.87 -16.33 5.36
C VAL A 240 11.17 -15.52 5.50
N VAL A 241 11.58 -15.12 6.71
CA VAL A 241 12.82 -14.34 6.89
C VAL A 241 14.08 -15.17 6.60
N GLN A 242 13.99 -16.50 6.71
CA GLN A 242 15.10 -17.39 6.35
C GLN A 242 15.30 -17.51 4.84
N GLN A 243 14.25 -17.26 4.05
CA GLN A 243 14.35 -17.23 2.59
C GLN A 243 14.96 -15.92 2.08
N LEU A 244 14.82 -14.82 2.83
CA LEU A 244 15.38 -13.53 2.44
C LEU A 244 16.92 -13.59 2.40
N PRO A 245 17.56 -12.99 1.37
CA PRO A 245 19.02 -12.90 1.32
C PRO A 245 19.59 -12.14 2.52
N ASN A 246 20.77 -12.55 2.99
CA ASN A 246 21.54 -11.71 3.91
C ASN A 246 22.10 -10.50 3.14
N TYR A 247 21.29 -9.45 3.01
CA TYR A 247 21.59 -8.31 2.14
C TYR A 247 22.92 -7.63 2.48
N ALA A 248 23.20 -7.36 3.76
CA ALA A 248 24.43 -6.67 4.17
C ALA A 248 25.70 -7.41 3.72
N LYS A 249 25.68 -8.74 3.74
CA LYS A 249 26.80 -9.59 3.33
C LYS A 249 26.82 -9.84 1.81
N SER A 250 25.66 -9.99 1.18
CA SER A 250 25.54 -10.44 -0.22
C SER A 250 25.43 -9.31 -1.25
N ARG A 251 25.35 -8.04 -0.84
CA ARG A 251 25.22 -6.89 -1.75
C ARG A 251 26.40 -6.67 -2.71
N TYR A 252 27.55 -7.28 -2.45
CA TYR A 252 28.73 -7.21 -3.31
C TYR A 252 28.91 -8.45 -4.22
N GLU A 253 27.95 -9.38 -4.17
CA GLU A 253 28.02 -10.65 -4.89
C GLU A 253 27.04 -10.67 -6.08
N ALA A 254 27.45 -11.29 -7.18
CA ALA A 254 26.56 -11.56 -8.29
C ALA A 254 25.54 -12.63 -7.89
N ARG A 255 24.24 -12.32 -7.98
CA ARG A 255 23.16 -13.25 -7.61
C ARG A 255 22.42 -13.75 -8.83
N GLN A 256 21.95 -14.99 -8.77
CA GLN A 256 21.18 -15.66 -9.84
C GLN A 256 19.70 -15.80 -9.49
N ASP A 257 19.17 -14.93 -8.62
CA ASP A 257 17.76 -14.97 -8.21
C ASP A 257 16.86 -14.79 -9.44
N SER A 258 15.91 -15.71 -9.59
CA SER A 258 14.92 -15.72 -10.65
C SER A 258 13.78 -14.74 -10.35
N ARG A 259 12.88 -14.54 -11.33
CA ARG A 259 11.64 -13.77 -11.12
C ARG A 259 10.80 -14.36 -9.97
N LEU A 260 10.80 -15.69 -9.86
CA LEU A 260 10.09 -16.42 -8.80
C LEU A 260 10.63 -16.07 -7.42
N ASP A 261 11.96 -16.05 -7.29
CA ASP A 261 12.62 -15.71 -6.03
C ASP A 261 12.28 -14.28 -5.60
N LEU A 262 12.34 -13.33 -6.54
CA LEU A 262 11.98 -11.93 -6.28
C LEU A 262 10.53 -11.75 -5.87
N GLY A 263 9.59 -12.47 -6.50
CA GLY A 263 8.20 -12.44 -6.09
C GLY A 263 7.96 -13.05 -4.72
N ASN A 264 8.65 -14.15 -4.40
CA ASN A 264 8.61 -14.73 -3.07
C ASN A 264 9.14 -13.76 -2.02
N TYR A 265 10.24 -13.05 -2.28
CA TYR A 265 10.78 -12.04 -1.36
C TYR A 265 9.82 -10.88 -1.13
N LEU A 266 9.22 -10.35 -2.21
CA LEU A 266 8.28 -9.25 -2.11
C LEU A 266 7.01 -9.66 -1.36
N MET A 267 6.37 -10.76 -1.76
CA MET A 267 5.16 -11.25 -1.11
C MET A 267 5.39 -11.62 0.36
N SER A 268 6.57 -12.15 0.70
CA SER A 268 6.99 -12.39 2.09
C SER A 268 7.10 -11.09 2.89
N ALA A 269 7.72 -10.05 2.32
CA ALA A 269 7.89 -8.77 2.99
C ALA A 269 6.54 -8.05 3.18
N GLN A 270 5.61 -8.18 2.22
CA GLN A 270 4.23 -7.71 2.36
C GLN A 270 3.48 -8.46 3.47
N PHE A 271 3.61 -9.79 3.52
CA PHE A 271 3.06 -10.62 4.61
C PHE A 271 3.56 -10.15 5.98
N ILE A 272 4.88 -9.95 6.14
CA ILE A 272 5.46 -9.46 7.40
C ILE A 272 4.85 -8.11 7.80
N GLY A 273 4.60 -7.22 6.84
CA GLY A 273 3.92 -5.95 7.08
C GLY A 273 2.52 -6.13 7.66
N GLY A 274 1.70 -6.97 7.03
CA GLY A 274 0.36 -7.28 7.52
C GLY A 274 0.39 -7.94 8.90
N GLU A 275 1.26 -8.92 9.08
CA GLU A 275 1.35 -9.70 10.31
C GLU A 275 1.79 -8.86 11.51
N ILE A 276 2.76 -7.96 11.33
CA ILE A 276 3.21 -7.06 12.40
C ILE A 276 2.10 -6.06 12.75
N LEU A 277 1.51 -5.38 11.76
CA LEU A 277 0.57 -4.29 12.03
C LEU A 277 -0.75 -4.78 12.64
N ARG A 278 -1.18 -6.02 12.36
CA ARG A 278 -2.32 -6.67 13.07
C ARG A 278 -2.14 -6.74 14.58
N GLN A 279 -0.90 -6.80 15.07
CA GLN A 279 -0.64 -6.94 16.50
C GLN A 279 -0.82 -5.60 17.25
N PHE A 280 -0.83 -4.49 16.53
CA PHE A 280 -0.92 -3.15 17.10
C PHE A 280 -2.21 -2.42 16.75
N SER A 281 -2.78 -2.69 15.56
CA SER A 281 -4.03 -2.07 15.13
C SER A 281 -5.25 -2.84 15.62
N ASN A 282 -6.36 -2.11 15.83
CA ASN A 282 -7.68 -2.72 16.05
C ASN A 282 -8.30 -3.26 14.75
N ARG A 283 -7.69 -2.99 13.58
CA ARG A 283 -8.14 -3.57 12.31
C ARG A 283 -7.54 -4.95 12.09
N ASN A 284 -8.38 -5.86 11.62
CA ASN A 284 -7.98 -7.20 11.23
C ASN A 284 -8.85 -7.66 10.05
N PHE A 285 -8.42 -7.28 8.84
CA PHE A 285 -9.08 -7.72 7.60
C PHE A 285 -9.02 -9.24 7.46
N ARG A 286 -7.97 -9.89 7.98
CA ARG A 286 -7.86 -11.35 7.97
C ARG A 286 -9.01 -12.02 8.72
N SER A 287 -9.41 -11.50 9.88
CA SER A 287 -10.58 -12.01 10.62
C SER A 287 -11.91 -11.62 9.98
N ASP A 288 -11.94 -10.50 9.26
CA ASP A 288 -13.14 -9.96 8.60
C ASP A 288 -13.38 -10.55 7.20
N PHE A 289 -12.49 -11.41 6.70
CA PHE A 289 -12.67 -12.04 5.40
C PHE A 289 -13.79 -13.08 5.44
N THR A 290 -14.65 -13.09 4.43
CA THR A 290 -15.86 -13.93 4.41
C THR A 290 -15.61 -15.42 4.19
N ALA A 291 -14.41 -15.81 3.73
CA ALA A 291 -14.11 -17.19 3.37
C ALA A 291 -13.04 -17.83 4.28
N THR A 292 -13.26 -19.10 4.61
CA THR A 292 -12.28 -19.97 5.26
C THR A 292 -11.55 -20.84 4.23
N PRO A 293 -10.37 -21.40 4.57
CA PRO A 293 -9.65 -22.34 3.70
C PRO A 293 -10.47 -23.60 3.34
N ASN A 294 -11.45 -23.97 4.17
CA ASN A 294 -12.26 -25.19 4.01
C ASN A 294 -13.55 -24.96 3.21
N ASP A 295 -13.87 -23.71 2.85
CA ASP A 295 -15.08 -23.40 2.10
C ASP A 295 -14.97 -23.90 0.66
N ILE A 296 -16.12 -24.25 0.06
CA ILE A 296 -16.20 -24.54 -1.37
C ILE A 296 -15.62 -23.36 -2.15
N TRP A 297 -14.82 -23.64 -3.18
CA TRP A 297 -14.20 -22.62 -4.01
C TRP A 297 -15.27 -21.82 -4.77
N ASP A 298 -15.63 -20.67 -4.21
CA ASP A 298 -16.58 -19.71 -4.77
C ASP A 298 -16.08 -18.29 -4.52
N LEU A 299 -15.92 -17.52 -5.61
CA LEU A 299 -15.42 -16.14 -5.57
C LEU A 299 -16.46 -15.16 -5.01
N THR A 300 -17.76 -15.45 -5.11
CA THR A 300 -18.79 -14.52 -4.64
C THR A 300 -18.82 -14.38 -3.13
N ASN A 301 -18.23 -15.37 -2.42
CA ASN A 301 -18.14 -15.41 -0.96
C ASN A 301 -16.76 -14.96 -0.45
N ARG A 302 -15.96 -14.24 -1.25
CA ARG A 302 -14.58 -13.82 -0.92
C ARG A 302 -14.44 -12.30 -0.96
N ALA A 303 -15.11 -11.63 -0.01
CA ALA A 303 -15.21 -10.17 0.12
C ALA A 303 -15.01 -9.72 1.58
N PHE A 304 -14.95 -8.40 1.80
CA PHE A 304 -14.99 -7.77 3.14
C PHE A 304 -16.20 -6.82 3.25
N PRO A 305 -16.63 -6.42 4.46
CA PRO A 305 -16.42 -7.15 5.70
C PRO A 305 -17.32 -8.39 5.73
N LYS A 306 -17.00 -9.34 6.61
CA LYS A 306 -17.85 -10.49 6.90
C LYS A 306 -19.25 -9.98 7.27
N GLN A 307 -20.26 -10.33 6.45
CA GLN A 307 -21.64 -10.02 6.79
C GLN A 307 -21.97 -10.73 8.10
N ILE A 308 -22.20 -9.96 9.16
CA ILE A 308 -22.72 -10.50 10.42
C ILE A 308 -24.15 -10.96 10.12
N LYS A 309 -24.35 -12.27 10.10
CA LYS A 309 -25.68 -12.88 10.06
C LYS A 309 -26.35 -12.80 11.42
#